data_AF-A0A2V9U5J6-F1
#
_entry.id   AF-A0A2V9U5J6-F1
#
_cell.length_a   1.000
_cell.length_b   1.000
_cell.length_c   1.000
_cell.angle_alpha   90.00
_cell.angle_beta   90.00
_cell.angle_gamma   90.00
#
_symmetry.space_group_name_H-M   'P 1'
#
loop_
_entity.id
_entity.type
_entity.pdbx_description
1 polymer ?
#
loop_
_entity_poly.entity_id
_entity_poly.type
_entity_poly.pdbx_seq_one_letter_code
_entity_poly.pdbx_strand_id
1 'polypeptide(L)' 'MLRRNSGRIINVVSGSGASATPHMSAYVTGKAALIRLTEIITLEVATSGVRVFAIDPGTVRTNMVEEAINSPSGK' A
#
# COMPACT_ATOMS: atom_id res chain seq x y z
N MET A 1 -19.36 4.41 -4.90
CA MET A 1 -19.44 2.94 -5.14
C MET A 1 -20.56 2.29 -4.36
N LEU A 2 -20.76 2.62 -3.07
CA LEU A 2 -21.84 2.05 -2.24
C LEU A 2 -23.25 2.21 -2.83
N ARG A 3 -23.63 3.42 -3.28
CA ARG A 3 -24.95 3.65 -3.92
C ARG A 3 -25.24 2.78 -5.15
N ARG A 4 -24.19 2.40 -5.90
CA ARG A 4 -24.31 1.52 -7.08
C ARG A 4 -24.10 0.04 -6.76
N ASN A 5 -23.87 -0.29 -5.47
CA ASN A 5 -23.55 -1.62 -4.96
C ASN A 5 -22.49 -2.40 -5.78
N SER A 6 -21.48 -1.70 -6.31
CA SER A 6 -20.44 -2.31 -7.15
C SER A 6 -19.19 -1.43 -7.20
N GLY A 7 -18.02 -2.06 -7.10
CA GLY A 7 -16.73 -1.38 -7.21
C GLY A 7 -15.55 -2.23 -6.75
N ARG A 8 -14.36 -1.85 -7.20
CA ARG A 8 -13.08 -2.43 -6.78
C ARG A 8 -12.11 -1.30 -6.46
N ILE A 9 -11.44 -1.40 -5.32
CA ILE A 9 -10.38 -0.48 -4.90
C ILE A 9 -9.11 -1.30 -4.71
N ILE A 10 -8.00 -0.83 -5.28
CA ILE A 10 -6.69 -1.47 -5.14
C ILE A 10 -5.74 -0.42 -4.58
N ASN A 11 -5.31 -0.63 -3.33
CA ASN A 11 -4.31 0.20 -2.67
C ASN A 11 -2.93 -0.39 -2.93
N VAL A 12 -2.04 0.39 -3.53
CA VAL A 12 -0.64 0.00 -3.73
C VAL A 12 0.12 0.20 -2.42
N VAL A 13 0.38 -0.90 -1.72
CA VAL A 13 1.12 -0.94 -0.46
C VAL A 13 2.60 -1.28 -0.73
N SER A 14 3.31 -1.75 0.30
CA SER A 14 4.70 -2.22 0.21
C SER A 14 4.91 -3.29 1.27
N GLY A 15 5.78 -4.26 1.01
CA GLY A 15 6.24 -5.23 2.00
C GLY A 15 6.88 -4.57 3.23
N SER A 16 7.47 -3.38 3.05
CA SER A 16 7.95 -2.53 4.16
C SER A 16 6.84 -2.02 5.08
N GLY A 17 5.55 -2.17 4.74
CA GLY A 17 4.45 -1.94 5.67
C GLY A 17 4.16 -3.14 6.59
N ALA A 18 4.66 -4.33 6.24
CA ALA A 18 4.55 -5.56 7.03
C ALA A 18 5.85 -5.93 7.76
N SER A 19 6.99 -5.34 7.37
CA SER A 19 8.30 -5.53 8.00
C SER A 19 9.03 -4.20 8.22
N ALA A 20 9.88 -4.12 9.24
CA ALA A 20 10.63 -2.90 9.52
C ALA A 20 11.77 -2.72 8.50
N THR A 21 11.87 -1.51 7.92
CA THR A 21 12.98 -1.11 7.05
C THR A 21 13.67 0.11 7.67
N PRO A 22 14.95 0.02 8.06
CA PRO A 22 15.70 1.16 8.60
C PRO A 22 15.69 2.38 7.66
N HIS A 23 15.83 3.58 8.22
CA HIS A 23 15.90 4.87 7.49
C HIS A 23 14.66 5.27 6.67
N MET A 24 13.57 4.48 6.74
CA MET A 24 12.35 4.69 5.94
C MET A 24 11.12 4.91 6.81
N SER A 25 11.24 5.55 7.98
CA SER A 25 10.18 5.62 9.00
C SER A 25 8.84 6.16 8.48
N ALA A 26 8.86 7.29 7.75
CA ALA A 26 7.64 7.87 7.19
C ALA A 26 6.99 6.94 6.14
N TYR A 27 7.81 6.31 5.28
CA TYR A 27 7.34 5.40 4.25
C TYR A 27 6.75 4.12 4.84
N VAL A 28 7.51 3.45 5.72
CA VAL A 28 7.11 2.23 6.45
C VAL A 28 5.82 2.46 7.22
N THR A 29 5.74 3.51 8.03
CA THR A 29 4.54 3.82 8.82
C THR A 29 3.34 4.13 7.94
N GLY A 30 3.52 4.92 6.89
CA GLY A 30 2.44 5.24 5.95
C GLY A 30 1.90 4.00 5.23
N LYS A 31 2.79 3.09 4.81
CA LYS A 31 2.39 1.82 4.17
C LYS A 31 1.75 0.84 5.14
N ALA A 32 2.22 0.77 6.38
CA ALA A 32 1.56 -0.01 7.44
C ALA A 32 0.14 0.50 7.73
N ALA A 33 -0.03 1.83 7.83
CA ALA A 33 -1.34 2.45 8.01
C ALA A 33 -2.29 2.15 6.83
N LEU A 34 -1.79 2.19 5.60
CA LEU A 34 -2.58 1.88 4.41
C LEU A 34 -3.03 0.41 4.35
N ILE A 35 -2.21 -0.52 4.84
CA ILE A 35 -2.59 -1.95 4.99
C ILE A 35 -3.77 -2.07 5.97
N ARG A 36 -3.64 -1.49 7.18
CA ARG A 36 -4.71 -1.53 8.20
C ARG A 36 -5.98 -0.85 7.73
N LEU A 37 -5.86 0.30 7.04
CA LEU A 37 -7.00 0.98 6.43
C LEU A 37 -7.73 0.08 5.42
N THR A 38 -6.97 -0.65 4.60
CA THR A 38 -7.53 -1.57 3.61
C THR A 38 -8.31 -2.70 4.28
N GLU A 39 -7.79 -3.28 5.35
CA GLU A 39 -8.46 -4.32 6.14
C GLU A 39 -9.76 -3.79 6.76
N ILE A 40 -9.71 -2.62 7.40
CA ILE A 40 -10.88 -1.99 8.03
C ILE A 40 -11.98 -1.75 7.00
N ILE A 41 -11.67 -1.07 5.88
CA ILE A 41 -12.67 -0.79 4.85
C ILE A 41 -13.24 -2.09 4.28
N THR A 42 -12.40 -3.13 4.09
CA THR A 42 -12.86 -4.44 3.60
C THR A 42 -13.93 -5.03 4.51
N LEU A 43 -13.76 -4.92 5.84
CA LEU A 43 -14.75 -5.38 6.81
C LEU A 43 -16.01 -4.52 6.80
N GLU A 44 -15.87 -3.20 6.75
CA GLU A 44 -17.00 -2.25 6.72
C GLU A 44 -17.89 -2.44 5.50
N VAL A 45 -17.31 -2.82 4.34
CA VAL A 45 -18.05 -2.98 3.09
C VAL A 45 -18.38 -4.45 2.75
N ALA A 46 -18.14 -5.38 3.67
CA ALA A 46 -18.22 -6.83 3.42
C ALA A 46 -19.60 -7.31 2.90
N THR A 47 -20.68 -6.61 3.25
CA THR A 47 -22.06 -6.93 2.83
C THR A 47 -22.48 -6.21 1.55
N SER A 48 -21.60 -5.41 0.95
CA SER A 48 -21.83 -4.71 -0.31
C SER A 48 -21.15 -5.42 -1.49
N GLY A 49 -21.45 -4.98 -2.72
CA GLY A 49 -20.73 -5.43 -3.92
C GLY A 49 -19.37 -4.74 -4.12
N VAL A 50 -18.88 -3.96 -3.15
CA VAL A 50 -17.56 -3.30 -3.19
C VAL A 50 -16.51 -4.22 -2.59
N ARG A 51 -15.33 -4.30 -3.20
CA ARG A 51 -14.18 -5.03 -2.65
C ARG A 51 -12.93 -4.17 -2.66
N VAL A 52 -12.14 -4.27 -1.61
CA VAL A 52 -10.90 -3.50 -1.42
C VAL A 52 -9.76 -4.48 -1.26
N PHE A 53 -8.63 -4.18 -1.90
CA PHE A 53 -7.44 -5.02 -1.91
C PHE A 53 -6.20 -4.18 -1.65
N ALA A 54 -5.25 -4.74 -0.94
CA ALA A 54 -3.89 -4.22 -0.83
C ALA A 54 -2.98 -5.07 -1.73
N ILE A 55 -2.14 -4.43 -2.52
CA ILE A 55 -1.14 -5.10 -3.34
C ILE A 55 0.24 -4.50 -3.08
N ASP A 56 1.19 -5.36 -2.72
CA ASP A 56 2.61 -5.03 -2.76
C ASP A 56 3.16 -5.41 -4.13
N PRO A 57 3.63 -4.44 -4.94
CA PRO A 57 4.22 -4.74 -6.25
C PRO A 57 5.66 -5.28 -6.16
N GLY A 58 6.26 -5.29 -4.96
CA GLY A 58 7.69 -5.54 -4.79
C GLY A 58 8.54 -4.42 -5.41
N THR A 59 9.82 -4.71 -5.68
CA THR A 59 10.71 -3.76 -6.34
C THR A 59 10.40 -3.69 -7.83
N VAL A 60 9.83 -2.57 -8.29
CA VAL A 60 9.50 -2.33 -9.69
C VAL A 60 10.41 -1.25 -10.27
N ARG A 61 10.97 -1.49 -11.45
CA ARG A 61 11.82 -0.53 -12.15
C ARG A 61 11.00 0.71 -12.54
N THR A 62 11.19 1.77 -11.76
CA THR A 62 10.52 3.06 -11.88
C THR A 62 11.55 4.15 -11.55
N ASN A 63 11.29 5.40 -11.94
CA ASN A 63 12.18 6.51 -11.61
C ASN A 63 12.39 6.66 -10.10
N MET A 64 11.36 6.39 -9.28
CA MET A 64 11.47 6.39 -7.81
C MET A 64 12.51 5.37 -7.30
N VAL A 65 12.54 4.18 -7.88
CA VAL A 65 13.51 3.14 -7.49
C VAL A 65 14.90 3.47 -8.01
N GLU A 66 15.01 3.97 -9.25
CA GLU A 66 16.28 4.44 -9.81
C GLU A 66 16.87 5.58 -8.97
N GLU A 67 16.06 6.55 -8.54
CA GLU A 67 16.47 7.63 -7.64
C GLU A 67 16.93 7.10 -6.27
N ALA A 68 16.18 6.17 -5.67
CA ALA A 68 16.52 5.60 -4.38
C ALA A 68 17.89 4.87 -4.42
N ILE A 69 18.12 4.04 -5.44
CA ILE A 69 19.36 3.26 -5.60
C ILE A 69 20.56 4.16 -5.93
N ASN A 70 20.36 5.22 -6.72
CA ASN A 70 21.43 6.14 -7.10
C ASN A 70 21.67 7.25 -6.07
N SER A 71 20.81 7.40 -5.07
CA SER A 71 20.98 8.40 -4.01
C SER A 71 22.19 8.08 -3.12
N PRO A 72 22.88 9.09 -2.57
CA PRO A 72 23.95 8.88 -1.60
C PRO A 72 23.49 8.12 -0.35
N SER A 73 22.19 8.17 -0.03
CA SER A 73 21.55 7.46 1.08
C SER A 73 21.17 6.00 0.75
N GLY A 74 21.27 5.60 -0.52
CA GLY A 74 21.11 4.23 -1.01
C GLY A 74 22.42 3.43 -1.04
N LYS A 75 23.52 4.02 -0.55
CA LYS A 75 24.79 3.35 -0.25
C LYS A 75 25.01 3.27 1.26
#